data_AF-F3CH20-F1
#
_entry.id   AF-F3CH20-F1
#
_cell.length_a   1.000
_cell.length_b   1.000
_cell.length_c   1.000
_cell.angle_alpha   90.00
_cell.angle_beta   90.00
_cell.angle_gamma   90.00
#
_symmetry.space_group_name_H-M   'P 1'
#
loop_
_entity.id
_entity.type
_entity.pdbx_description
1 polymer ?
#
loop_
_entity_poly.entity_id
_entity_poly.type
_entity_poly.pdbx_seq_one_letter_code
_entity_poly.pdbx_strand_id
1 'polypeptide(L)' 'MSKFFIDRPIFAWVIALVIMLVGALSISSLPINQYPSIAPPAIG' A
#
# COMPACT_ATOMS: atom_id res chain seq x y z
N MET A 1 -17.93 10.20 11.33
CA MET A 1 -17.34 9.28 10.34
C MET A 1 -17.50 7.81 10.74
N SER A 2 -17.08 7.38 11.94
CA SER A 2 -17.21 5.99 12.41
C SER A 2 -18.62 5.40 12.35
N LYS A 3 -19.64 6.20 12.70
CA LYS A 3 -21.05 5.75 12.70
C LYS A 3 -21.55 5.26 11.33
N PHE A 4 -21.06 5.83 10.23
CA PHE A 4 -21.43 5.40 8.86
C PHE A 4 -20.96 3.97 8.55
N PHE A 5 -19.74 3.61 8.96
CA PHE A 5 -19.18 2.28 8.76
C PHE A 5 -19.79 1.23 9.70
N ILE A 6 -20.21 1.64 10.90
CA ILE A 6 -20.93 0.78 11.85
C ILE A 6 -22.33 0.44 11.32
N ASP A 7 -23.05 1.42 10.78
CA ASP A 7 -24.39 1.23 10.23
C ASP A 7 -24.37 0.48 8.87
N ARG A 8 -23.20 0.37 8.21
CA ARG A 8 -22.97 -0.33 6.93
C ARG A 8 -21.72 -1.25 6.98
N PRO A 9 -21.77 -2.36 7.75
CA PRO A 9 -20.59 -3.20 7.99
C PRO A 9 -20.04 -3.87 6.72
N ILE A 10 -20.91 -4.21 5.77
CA ILE A 10 -20.51 -4.82 4.48
C ILE A 10 -19.65 -3.83 3.67
N PHE A 11 -20.04 -2.55 3.64
CA PHE A 11 -19.28 -1.52 2.92
C PHE A 11 -17.90 -1.29 3.53
N ALA A 12 -17.81 -1.31 4.87
CA ALA A 12 -16.53 -1.22 5.58
C ALA A 12 -15.58 -2.36 5.18
N TRP A 13 -16.09 -3.59 5.13
CA TRP A 13 -15.32 -4.77 4.71
C TRP A 13 -14.89 -4.72 3.25
N VAL A 14 -15.74 -4.24 2.34
CA VAL A 14 -15.37 -4.05 0.93
C VAL A 14 -14.18 -3.11 0.80
N ILE A 15 -14.21 -1.95 1.49
CA ILE A 15 -13.09 -1.00 1.46
C ILE A 15 -11.82 -1.64 2.04
N ALA A 16 -11.93 -2.34 3.17
CA ALA A 16 -10.78 -3.02 3.76
C ALA A 16 -10.14 -4.01 2.78
N LEU A 17 -10.96 -4.82 2.10
CA LEU A 17 -10.48 -5.79 1.10
C LEU A 17 -9.86 -5.10 -0.12
N VAL A 18 -10.45 -4.01 -0.61
CA VAL A 18 -9.88 -3.23 -1.73
C VAL A 18 -8.51 -2.68 -1.35
N ILE A 19 -8.36 -2.09 -0.16
CA ILE A 19 -7.09 -1.56 0.31
C ILE A 19 -6.05 -2.67 0.46
N MET A 20 -6.43 -3.82 1.03
CA MET A 20 -5.54 -4.97 1.18
C MET A 20 -5.08 -5.51 -0.18
N LEU A 21 -5.97 -5.62 -1.17
CA LEU A 21 -5.61 -6.09 -2.50
C LEU A 21 -4.66 -5.13 -3.20
N VAL A 22 -4.95 -3.83 -3.17
CA VAL A 22 -4.06 -2.81 -3.75
C VAL A 22 -2.70 -2.83 -3.06
N GLY A 23 -2.67 -2.94 -1.73
CA GLY A 23 -1.44 -3.08 -0.96
C GLY A 23 -0.64 -4.33 -1.35
N ALA A 24 -1.30 -5.48 -1.47
CA ALA A 24 -0.68 -6.74 -1.86
C ALA A 24 -0.05 -6.66 -3.27
N LEU A 25 -0.76 -6.04 -4.23
CA LEU A 25 -0.22 -5.80 -5.58
C LEU A 25 0.94 -4.81 -5.60
N SER A 26 0.96 -3.86 -4.66
CA SER A 26 2.06 -2.89 -4.55
C SER A 26 3.33 -3.53 -4.03
N ILE A 27 3.23 -4.53 -3.14
CA ILE A 27 4.38 -5.26 -2.58
C ILE A 27 5.15 -5.98 -3.68
N SER A 28 4.47 -6.62 -4.64
CA SER A 28 5.14 -7.32 -5.75
C SER A 28 5.82 -6.37 -6.73
N SER A 29 5.38 -5.11 -6.78
CA SER A 29 5.95 -4.09 -7.67
C SER A 29 7.06 -3.26 -7.00
N LEU A 30 7.26 -3.40 -5.68
CA LEU A 30 8.21 -2.60 -4.93
C LEU A 30 9.64 -3.15 -5.11
N PRO A 31 10.62 -2.31 -5.50
CA PRO A 31 12.00 -2.76 -5.63
C PRO A 31 12.60 -3.08 -4.26
N ILE A 32 13.25 -4.25 -4.16
CA ILE A 32 13.92 -4.71 -2.95
C ILE A 32 15.41 -4.33 -3.08
N ASN A 33 15.85 -3.39 -2.24
CA ASN A 33 17.25 -2.97 -2.17
C ASN A 33 17.75 -3.12 -0.71
N GLN A 34 18.97 -3.64 -0.51
CA GLN A 34 19.57 -3.77 0.83
C GLN A 34 19.91 -2.41 1.45
N TYR A 35 20.35 -1.46 0.61
CA TYR A 35 20.57 -0.08 0.99
C TYR A 35 19.93 0.84 -0.07
N PRO A 36 19.38 1.99 0.33
CA PRO A 36 18.97 2.99 -0.64
C PRO A 36 20.19 3.47 -1.45
N SER A 37 19.95 4.00 -2.65
CA SER A 37 21.02 4.61 -3.46
C SER A 37 21.55 5.86 -2.74
N ILE A 38 22.64 5.69 -2.00
CA ILE A 38 23.30 6.74 -1.21
C ILE A 38 24.57 7.28 -1.87
N ALA A 39 25.09 6.60 -2.89
CA ALA A 39 26.29 7.03 -3.60
C ALA A 39 25.93 8.17 -4.58
N PRO A 40 26.75 9.24 -4.67
CA PRO A 40 26.60 10.25 -5.71
C PRO A 40 26.64 9.56 -7.09
N PRO A 41 25.75 9.90 -8.03
CA PRO A 41 25.79 9.32 -9.37
C PRO A 41 27.13 9.67 -10.01
N ALA A 42 27.93 8.66 -10.31
CA ALA A 42 29.17 8.84 -11.05
C ALA A 42 28.82 9.15 -12.51
N ILE A 43 28.96 10.42 -12.88
CA ILE A 43 29.05 10.85 -14.28
C ILE A 43 30.45 10.43 -14.77
N GLY A 44 30.50 9.45 -15.68
CA GLY A 44 31.70 9.07 -16.41
C GLY A 44 32.01 10.02 -17.54
#